data_AF-A0ABC9VG92-F1
#
_entry.id   AF-A0ABC9VG92-F1
#
_cell.length_a   1.000
_cell.length_b   1.000
_cell.length_c   1.000
_cell.angle_alpha   90.00
_cell.angle_beta   90.00
_cell.angle_gamma   90.00
#
_symmetry.space_group_name_H-M   'P 1'
#
loop_
_entity.id
_entity.type
_entity.pdbx_description
1 polymer ?
#
loop_
_entity_poly.entity_id
_entity_poly.type
_entity_poly.pdbx_seq_one_letter_code
_entity_poly.pdbx_strand_id
1 'polypeptide(L)'
;MDFGKATKQQLLTIALYESCPLEFKYEACRELQMRWNNNMLLDLVRLYGQGKEIWEIAEYLGVPESVVKEKILSYRLYRGRVNEKAI
;
A
#
# COMPACT_ATOMS: atom_id res chain seq x y z
N MET A 1 9.38 1.93 16.66
CA MET A 1 9.09 1.80 15.22
C MET A 1 7.64 2.22 14.99
N ASP A 2 7.33 2.99 13.95
CA ASP A 2 5.96 3.41 13.64
C ASP A 2 5.36 2.46 12.59
N PHE A 3 4.70 1.39 13.04
CA PHE A 3 4.15 0.33 12.17
C PHE A 3 3.05 0.85 11.23
N GLY A 4 2.37 1.94 11.60
CA GLY A 4 1.36 2.62 10.79
C GLY A 4 1.90 3.19 9.47
N LYS A 5 3.20 3.47 9.41
CA LYS A 5 3.88 4.01 8.22
C LYS A 5 4.69 2.98 7.44
N ALA A 6 4.91 1.80 8.00
CA ALA A 6 5.66 0.74 7.34
C ALA A 6 4.92 0.22 6.08
N THR A 7 5.66 -0.12 5.03
CA THR A 7 5.08 -0.73 3.83
C THR A 7 4.63 -2.17 4.10
N LYS A 8 3.73 -2.73 3.27
CA LYS A 8 3.33 -4.15 3.42
C LYS A 8 4.54 -5.09 3.34
N GLN A 9 5.51 -4.77 2.48
CA GLN A 9 6.76 -5.52 2.37
C GLN A 9 7.59 -5.47 3.66
N GLN A 10 7.76 -4.27 4.25
CA GLN A 10 8.47 -4.13 5.53
C GLN A 10 7.76 -4.90 6.66
N LEU A 11 6.44 -4.79 6.75
CA LEU A 11 5.65 -5.51 7.74
C LEU A 11 5.76 -7.04 7.56
N LEU A 12 5.75 -7.54 6.31
CA LEU A 12 5.97 -8.96 6.01
C LEU A 12 7.36 -9.42 6.42
N THR A 13 8.39 -8.61 6.17
CA THR A 13 9.77 -8.91 6.57
C THR A 13 9.90 -9.03 8.08
N ILE A 14 9.30 -8.10 8.83
CA ILE A 14 9.30 -8.11 10.30
C ILE A 14 8.58 -9.37 10.82
N ALA A 15 7.40 -9.67 10.26
CA ALA A 15 6.58 -10.80 10.70
C ALA A 15 7.26 -12.15 10.46
N LEU A 16 7.86 -12.35 9.28
CA LEU A 16 8.31 -13.66 8.82
C LEU A 16 9.81 -13.91 8.99
N TYR A 17 10.66 -12.89 8.81
CA TYR A 17 12.09 -13.08 8.60
C TYR A 17 12.98 -12.40 9.63
N GLU A 18 12.57 -11.28 10.22
CA GLU A 18 13.40 -10.62 11.22
C GLU A 18 13.47 -11.39 12.55
N SER A 19 14.66 -11.37 13.13
CA SER A 19 14.90 -11.76 14.52
C SER A 19 14.63 -10.55 15.42
N CYS A 20 13.36 -10.39 15.82
CA CYS A 20 12.89 -9.29 16.64
C CYS A 20 12.00 -9.81 17.79
N PRO A 21 11.74 -9.00 18.83
CA PRO A 21 10.81 -9.35 19.90
C PRO A 21 9.44 -9.76 19.38
N LEU A 22 8.80 -10.72 20.06
CA LEU A 22 7.53 -11.30 19.62
C LEU A 22 6.42 -10.25 19.47
N GLU A 23 6.43 -9.21 20.29
CA GLU A 23 5.49 -8.08 20.23
C GLU A 23 5.52 -7.38 18.86
N PHE A 24 6.70 -7.19 18.27
CA PHE A 24 6.84 -6.54 16.96
C PHE A 24 6.29 -7.41 15.83
N LYS A 25 6.40 -8.74 15.97
CA LYS A 25 5.78 -9.68 15.04
C LYS A 25 4.26 -9.60 15.11
N TYR A 26 3.69 -9.57 16.32
CA TYR A 26 2.24 -9.42 16.49
C TYR A 26 1.73 -8.09 15.95
N GLU A 27 2.44 -7.00 16.20
CA GLU A 27 2.06 -5.67 15.74
C GLU A 27 2.14 -5.57 14.21
N ALA A 28 3.18 -6.13 13.59
CA ALA A 28 3.30 -6.22 12.15
C ALA A 28 2.18 -7.06 11.51
N CYS A 29 1.84 -8.21 12.11
CA CYS A 29 0.73 -9.05 11.67
C CYS A 29 -0.63 -8.35 11.79
N ARG A 30 -0.86 -7.57 12.86
CA ARG A 30 -2.10 -6.81 13.07
C ARG A 30 -2.26 -5.72 12.00
N GLU A 31 -1.21 -4.97 11.73
CA GLU A 31 -1.22 -3.96 10.67
C GLU A 31 -1.42 -4.60 9.29
N LEU A 32 -0.78 -5.75 9.03
CA LEU A 32 -1.01 -6.51 7.81
C LEU A 32 -2.47 -6.95 7.69
N GLN A 33 -3.07 -7.51 8.75
CA GLN A 33 -4.45 -7.98 8.75
C GLN A 33 -5.44 -6.85 8.48
N MET A 34 -5.26 -5.68 9.10
CA MET A 34 -6.08 -4.49 8.84
C MET A 34 -5.98 -4.01 7.39
N ARG A 35 -4.81 -4.19 6.76
CA ARG A 35 -4.54 -3.80 5.37
C ARG A 35 -4.74 -4.95 4.37
N TRP A 36 -5.05 -6.15 4.86
CA TRP A 36 -5.39 -7.33 4.07
C TRP A 36 -6.86 -7.27 3.67
N ASN A 37 -7.25 -6.14 3.10
CA ASN A 37 -8.53 -6.05 2.42
C ASN A 37 -8.27 -6.48 0.97
N ASN A 38 -8.93 -7.56 0.53
CA ASN A 38 -8.81 -8.06 -0.86
C ASN A 38 -9.22 -6.99 -1.90
N ASN A 39 -9.83 -5.90 -1.43
CA ASN A 39 -10.21 -4.78 -2.25
C ASN A 39 -9.09 -3.71 -2.28
N MET A 40 -8.17 -3.85 -3.23
CA MET A 40 -7.14 -2.84 -3.54
C MET A 40 -7.73 -1.46 -3.88
N LEU A 41 -9.03 -1.37 -4.16
CA LEU A 41 -9.70 -0.13 -4.55
C LEU A 41 -9.49 1.01 -3.54
N LEU A 42 -9.62 0.76 -2.23
CA LEU A 42 -9.48 1.81 -1.22
C LEU A 42 -8.06 2.36 -1.16
N ASP A 43 -7.06 1.47 -1.13
CA ASP A 43 -5.64 1.85 -1.14
C ASP A 43 -5.29 2.59 -2.43
N LEU A 44 -5.79 2.11 -3.58
CA LEU A 44 -5.60 2.76 -4.88
C LEU A 44 -6.23 4.15 -4.93
N VAL A 45 -7.49 4.30 -4.52
CA VAL A 45 -8.17 5.62 -4.48
C VAL A 45 -7.41 6.58 -3.60
N ARG A 46 -6.97 6.14 -2.40
CA ARG A 46 -6.25 6.99 -1.46
C ARG A 46 -4.89 7.41 -2.02
N LEU A 47 -4.06 6.46 -2.46
CA LEU A 47 -2.69 6.75 -2.89
C LEU A 47 -2.67 7.47 -4.26
N TYR A 48 -3.48 7.01 -5.21
CA TYR A 48 -3.60 7.65 -6.52
C TYR A 48 -4.24 9.05 -6.41
N GLY A 49 -5.22 9.22 -5.52
CA GLY A 49 -5.83 10.52 -5.20
C GLY A 49 -4.82 11.50 -4.59
N GLN A 50 -3.90 11.01 -3.75
CA GLN A 50 -2.77 11.78 -3.21
C GLN A 50 -1.69 12.14 -4.24
N GLY A 51 -1.86 11.74 -5.51
CA GLY A 51 -0.91 12.05 -6.58
C GLY A 51 0.28 11.09 -6.67
N LYS A 52 0.34 10.05 -5.83
CA LYS A 52 1.44 9.06 -5.82
C LYS A 52 1.62 8.41 -7.19
N GLU A 53 2.88 8.17 -7.53
CA GLU A 53 3.24 7.51 -8.77
C GLU A 53 2.93 6.01 -8.71
N ILE A 54 2.70 5.42 -9.88
CA ILE A 54 2.29 4.02 -10.00
C ILE A 54 3.30 3.07 -9.36
N TRP A 55 4.59 3.37 -9.49
CA TRP A 55 5.67 2.56 -8.91
C TRP A 55 5.69 2.65 -7.37
N GLU A 56 5.41 3.83 -6.78
CA GLU A 56 5.30 3.98 -5.32
C GLU A 56 4.12 3.16 -4.78
N ILE A 57 3.00 3.17 -5.50
CA ILE A 57 1.82 2.39 -5.16
C ILE A 57 2.10 0.90 -5.27
N ALA A 58 2.80 0.48 -6.32
CA ALA A 58 3.20 -0.91 -6.56
C ALA A 58 4.09 -1.43 -5.42
N GLU A 59 5.10 -0.65 -5.02
CA GLU A 59 5.97 -0.94 -3.88
C GLU A 59 5.18 -1.03 -2.57
N TYR A 60 4.30 -0.06 -2.30
CA TYR A 60 3.48 -0.05 -1.10
C TYR A 60 2.56 -1.28 -0.99
N LEU A 61 1.92 -1.63 -2.11
CA LEU A 61 1.00 -2.75 -2.19
C LEU A 61 1.70 -4.11 -2.30
N GLY A 62 3.00 -4.13 -2.62
CA GLY A 62 3.77 -5.35 -2.85
C GLY A 62 3.32 -6.11 -4.10
N VAL A 63 2.90 -5.38 -5.15
CA VAL A 63 2.42 -5.97 -6.42
C VAL A 63 3.12 -5.32 -7.62
N PRO A 64 3.19 -5.99 -8.78
CA PRO A 64 3.77 -5.40 -9.98
C PRO A 64 3.02 -4.14 -10.43
N GLU A 65 3.73 -3.17 -11.02
CA GLU A 65 3.13 -1.97 -11.60
C GLU A 65 2.04 -2.26 -12.63
N SER A 66 2.16 -3.37 -13.37
CA SER A 66 1.16 -3.81 -14.34
C SER A 66 -0.20 -4.05 -13.68
N VAL A 67 -0.21 -4.67 -12.49
CA VAL A 67 -1.42 -4.92 -11.70
C VAL A 67 -2.04 -3.60 -11.25
N VAL A 68 -1.21 -2.64 -10.80
CA VAL A 68 -1.67 -1.31 -10.41
C VAL A 68 -2.32 -0.59 -11.61
N LYS A 69 -1.67 -0.60 -12.78
CA LYS A 69 -2.19 0.00 -14.03
C LYS A 69 -3.53 -0.61 -14.43
N GLU A 70 -3.63 -1.94 -14.43
CA GLU A 70 -4.85 -2.68 -14.75
C GLU A 70 -5.98 -2.32 -13.78
N LYS A 71 -5.69 -2.26 -12.47
CA LYS A 71 -6.69 -1.93 -11.46
C LYS A 71 -7.17 -0.49 -11.55
N ILE A 72 -6.27 0.49 -11.76
CA ILE A 72 -6.65 1.90 -12.01
C ILE A 72 -7.57 1.99 -13.23
N LEU A 73 -7.29 1.23 -14.30
CA LEU A 73 -8.14 1.12 -15.50
C LEU A 73 -9.53 0.58 -15.13
N SER A 74 -9.57 -0.58 -14.48
CA SER A 74 -10.81 -1.28 -14.11
C SER A 74 -11.72 -0.45 -13.21
N TYR A 75 -11.12 0.33 -12.30
CA TYR A 75 -11.82 1.16 -11.32
C TYR A 75 -12.09 2.59 -11.82
N ARG A 76 -11.66 2.93 -13.05
CA ARG A 76 -11.88 4.23 -13.70
C ARG A 76 -11.40 5.43 -12.86
N LEU A 77 -10.27 5.28 -12.17
CA LEU A 77 -9.77 6.27 -11.18
C LEU A 77 -9.17 7.55 -11.80
N TYR A 78 -9.07 7.65 -13.13
CA TYR A 78 -8.47 8.77 -13.88
C TYR A 78 -9.07 10.15 -13.57
N ARG A 79 -10.31 10.21 -13.09
CA ARG A 79 -11.03 11.47 -12.86
C ARG A 79 -10.76 12.11 -11.50
N GLY A 80 -10.14 11.37 -10.57
CA GLY A 80 -9.96 11.80 -9.17
C GLY A 80 -8.52 12.13 -8.78
N ARG A 81 -7.56 12.12 -9.73
CA ARG A 81 -6.16 12.42 -9.41
C ARG A 81 -6.04 13.92 -9.11
N VAL A 82 -5.66 14.25 -7.88
CA VAL A 82 -5.31 15.63 -7.53
C VAL A 82 -4.01 15.95 -8.26
N ASN A 83 -4.11 16.80 -9.27
CA ASN A 83 -2.98 17.22 -10.08
C ASN A 83 -2.31 18.39 -9.34
N GLU A 84 -1.17 18.18 -8.69
CA GLU A 84 -0.40 19.23 -7.98
C GLU A 84 0.10 20.37 -8.90
N LYS A 85 -0.22 20.34 -10.20
CA LYS A 85 0.06 21.42 -11.16
C LYS A 85 -1.07 22.46 -11.30
N ALA A 86 -2.03 22.47 -10.37
CA ALA A 86 -3.12 23.44 -10.36
C ALA A 86 -3.03 24.41 -9.16
N ILE A 87 -1.85 24.99 -8.92
CA ILE A 87 -1.66 26.25 -8.16
C ILE A 87 -0.53 27.03 -8.83
#